data_AF-A0A6V7LHX7-F1
#
_entry.id   AF-A0A6V7LHX7-F1
#
_cell.length_a   1.000
_cell.length_b   1.000
_cell.length_c   1.000
_cell.angle_alpha   90.00
_cell.angle_beta   90.00
_cell.angle_gamma   90.00
#
_symmetry.space_group_name_H-M   'P 1'
#
loop_
_entity.id
_entity.type
_entity.pdbx_description
1 polymer ?
#
loop_
_entity_poly.entity_id
_entity_poly.type
_entity_poly.pdbx_seq_one_letter_code
_entity_poly.pdbx_strand_id
1 'polypeptide(L)' 'AGTVISRECVRMPLVKFNIFLFIVAVVSGYRNEVYNDPHYVPGHDVMVHMFEWKWKDIADECEQFLGPVGYGGVQ' A
#
# COMPACT_ATOMS: atom_id res chain seq x y z
N ALA A 1 18.96 -17.88 -20.16
CA ALA A 1 17.56 -18.05 -19.72
C ALA A 1 16.71 -17.03 -20.49
N GLY A 2 16.33 -17.28 -21.73
CA GLY A 2 15.48 -18.39 -22.14
C GLY A 2 14.02 -17.96 -21.98
N THR A 3 13.60 -16.94 -22.72
CA THR A 3 12.18 -16.57 -22.85
C THR A 3 11.44 -17.75 -23.47
N VAL A 4 10.76 -18.54 -22.65
CA VAL A 4 9.81 -19.56 -23.10
C VAL A 4 8.56 -18.85 -23.63
N ILE A 5 8.71 -18.09 -24.70
CA ILE A 5 7.62 -17.74 -25.61
C ILE A 5 7.77 -18.71 -26.78
N SER A 6 7.68 -20.00 -26.45
CA SER A 6 7.71 -21.09 -27.43
C SER A 6 6.53 -20.92 -28.38
N ARG A 7 6.74 -21.31 -29.64
CA ARG A 7 5.87 -21.10 -30.82
C ARG A 7 4.45 -21.67 -30.71
N GLU A 8 4.06 -22.20 -29.56
CA GLU A 8 2.74 -22.73 -29.23
C GLU A 8 1.73 -21.65 -28.80
N CYS A 9 2.19 -20.46 -28.38
CA CYS A 9 1.31 -19.39 -27.90
C CYS A 9 0.44 -18.77 -29.02
N VAL A 10 0.97 -18.66 -30.26
CA VAL A 10 0.26 -18.01 -31.39
C VAL A 10 -0.78 -18.94 -32.04
N ARG A 11 -0.88 -20.21 -31.62
CA ARG A 11 -1.85 -21.20 -32.11
C ARG A 11 -2.73 -21.75 -30.98
N MET A 12 -3.12 -20.89 -30.05
CA MET A 12 -4.10 -21.24 -29.03
C MET A 12 -5.53 -20.98 -29.54
N PRO A 13 -6.47 -21.93 -29.40
CA PRO A 13 -7.87 -21.69 -29.74
C PRO A 13 -8.41 -20.50 -28.92
N LEU A 14 -9.30 -19.71 -29.54
CA LEU A 14 -9.94 -18.51 -28.98
C LEU A 14 -10.41 -18.69 -27.52
N VAL A 15 -10.85 -19.89 -27.15
CA VAL A 15 -11.27 -20.24 -25.78
C VAL A 15 -10.12 -20.15 -24.77
N LYS A 16 -8.92 -20.64 -25.11
CA LYS A 16 -7.75 -20.58 -24.21
C LYS A 16 -7.22 -19.16 -24.07
N PHE A 17 -7.32 -18.34 -25.11
CA PHE A 17 -6.96 -16.92 -25.06
C PHE A 17 -7.92 -16.12 -24.17
N ASN A 18 -9.24 -16.36 -24.30
CA ASN A 18 -10.24 -15.73 -23.43
C ASN A 18 -10.09 -16.17 -21.96
N ILE A 19 -9.81 -17.44 -21.69
CA ILE A 19 -9.53 -17.93 -20.33
C ILE A 19 -8.29 -17.24 -19.75
N PHE A 20 -7.22 -17.12 -20.53
CA PHE A 20 -6.00 -16.44 -20.08
C PHE A 20 -6.24 -14.96 -19.77
N LEU A 21 -6.95 -14.25 -20.65
CA LEU A 21 -7.35 -12.85 -20.43
C LEU A 21 -8.21 -12.70 -19.17
N PHE A 22 -9.16 -13.62 -18.96
CA PHE A 22 -10.02 -13.61 -17.77
C PHE A 22 -9.21 -13.81 -16.48
N ILE A 23 -8.25 -14.74 -16.47
CA ILE A 23 -7.34 -14.97 -15.34
C ILE A 23 -6.49 -13.72 -15.06
N VAL A 24 -5.91 -13.10 -16.08
CA VAL A 24 -5.12 -11.87 -15.92
C VAL A 24 -5.98 -10.72 -15.37
N ALA A 25 -7.21 -10.55 -15.87
CA ALA A 25 -8.14 -9.54 -15.39
C ALA A 25 -8.53 -9.76 -13.92
N VAL A 26 -8.81 -11.01 -13.54
CA VAL A 26 -9.15 -11.39 -12.16
C VAL A 26 -7.96 -11.15 -11.23
N VAL A 27 -6.74 -11.58 -11.59
CA VAL A 27 -5.54 -11.40 -10.76
C VAL A 27 -5.17 -9.92 -10.58
N SER A 28 -5.35 -9.09 -11.61
CA SER A 28 -5.05 -7.65 -11.56
C SER A 28 -6.00 -6.86 -10.64
N GLY A 29 -7.21 -7.39 -10.37
CA GLY A 29 -8.19 -6.78 -9.48
C GLY A 29 -7.88 -6.90 -7.97
N TYR A 30 -6.95 -7.79 -7.56
CA TYR A 30 -6.61 -8.02 -6.14
C TYR A 30 -5.52 -7.09 -5.58
N ARG A 31 -5.55 -5.78 -5.90
CA ARG A 31 -4.47 -4.85 -5.48
C ARG A 31 -5.03 -3.65 -4.74
N ASN A 32 -5.11 -3.64 -3.40
CA ASN A 32 -5.48 -2.41 -2.67
C ASN A 32 -4.95 -2.19 -1.22
N GLU A 33 -4.13 -3.05 -0.60
CA GLU A 33 -3.89 -2.87 0.86
C GLU A 33 -2.42 -2.81 1.33
N VAL A 34 -1.44 -3.16 0.49
CA VAL A 34 -0.04 -3.29 0.98
C VAL A 34 0.67 -1.94 1.15
N TYR A 35 0.28 -0.89 0.44
CA TYR A 35 0.97 0.41 0.46
C TYR A 35 0.20 1.51 1.18
N ASN A 36 -1.02 1.24 1.62
CA ASN A 36 -1.93 2.23 2.20
C ASN A 36 -2.16 2.03 3.70
N ASP A 37 -1.36 1.17 4.36
CA ASP A 37 -1.40 1.00 5.80
C ASP A 37 -0.42 1.99 6.47
N PRO A 38 -0.92 3.01 7.19
CA PRO A 38 -0.07 3.99 7.87
C PRO A 38 0.46 3.50 9.23
N HIS A 39 0.11 2.29 9.67
CA HIS A 39 0.58 1.66 10.91
C HIS A 39 0.26 2.43 12.21
N TYR A 40 -0.94 3.01 12.30
CA TYR A 40 -1.38 3.69 13.52
C TYR A 40 -1.91 2.72 14.58
N VAL A 41 -1.81 3.16 15.84
CA VAL A 41 -2.54 2.53 16.94
C VAL A 41 -4.04 2.77 16.74
N PRO A 42 -4.94 1.82 17.06
CA PRO A 42 -6.37 2.02 16.94
C PRO A 42 -6.84 3.32 17.63
N GLY A 43 -7.70 4.08 16.95
CA GLY A 43 -8.20 5.37 17.44
C GLY A 43 -7.26 6.56 17.22
N HIS A 44 -6.17 6.37 16.47
CA HIS A 44 -5.19 7.42 16.18
C HIS A 44 -5.09 7.68 14.67
N ASP A 45 -6.13 8.27 14.07
CA ASP A 45 -6.24 8.35 12.60
C ASP A 45 -5.59 9.61 11.99
N VAL A 46 -5.19 10.57 12.83
CA VAL A 46 -4.77 11.92 12.39
C VAL A 46 -3.25 12.08 12.46
N MET A 47 -2.66 12.58 11.39
CA MET A 47 -1.27 13.07 11.38
C MET A 47 -1.22 14.59 11.47
N VAL A 48 -0.19 15.11 12.14
CA VAL A 48 0.08 16.55 12.22
C VAL A 48 1.43 16.88 11.59
N HIS A 49 1.49 17.96 10.82
CA HIS A 49 2.73 18.45 10.23
C HIS A 49 3.34 19.54 11.12
N MET A 50 4.52 19.27 11.68
CA MET A 50 5.20 20.15 12.64
C MET A 50 6.37 20.86 11.96
N PHE A 51 6.04 21.79 11.06
CA PHE A 51 7.02 22.49 10.24
C PHE A 51 8.07 23.24 11.08
N GLU A 52 9.34 22.92 10.86
CA GLU A 52 10.51 23.54 11.51
C GLU A 52 10.58 23.44 13.05
N TRP A 53 9.96 22.41 13.63
CA TRP A 53 10.11 22.13 15.06
C TRP A 53 11.43 21.41 15.38
N LYS A 54 11.92 21.60 16.62
CA LYS A 54 13.09 20.87 17.11
C LYS A 54 12.66 19.51 17.66
N TRP A 55 13.49 18.49 17.46
CA TRP A 55 13.20 17.12 17.90
C TRP A 55 12.88 16.98 19.39
N LYS A 56 13.54 17.75 20.25
CA LYS A 56 13.26 17.74 21.69
C LYS A 56 11.84 18.21 21.99
N ASP A 57 11.41 19.28 21.33
CA ASP A 57 10.08 19.86 21.54
C ASP A 57 8.99 18.93 20.98
N ILE A 58 9.27 18.22 19.88
CA ILE A 58 8.38 17.17 19.33
C ILE A 58 8.23 16.00 20.30
N ALA A 59 9.32 15.55 20.93
CA ALA A 59 9.26 14.45 21.90
C ALA A 59 8.42 14.83 23.12
N ASP A 60 8.64 16.03 23.67
CA ASP A 60 7.88 16.55 24.79
C ASP A 60 6.38 16.68 24.41
N GLU A 61 6.06 17.14 23.19
CA GLU A 61 4.68 17.27 22.67
C GLU A 61 4.00 15.90 22.43
N CYS A 62 4.76 14.91 21.96
CA CYS A 62 4.29 13.53 21.78
C CYS A 62 3.76 12.94 23.10
N GLU A 63 4.48 13.14 24.20
CA GLU A 63 4.11 12.61 25.51
C GLU A 63 3.01 13.43 26.19
N GLN A 64 3.07 14.75 26.08
CA GLN A 64 2.18 15.65 26.83
C GLN A 64 0.82 15.85 26.15
N PHE A 65 0.75 15.77 24.82
CA PHE A 65 -0.45 16.12 24.06
C PHE A 65 -0.81 15.09 22.99
N LEU A 66 0.06 14.83 22.02
CA LEU A 66 -0.31 14.06 20.83
C LEU A 66 -0.71 12.62 21.15
N GLY A 67 0.00 11.96 22.06
CA GLY A 67 -0.33 10.61 22.53
C GLY A 67 -1.69 10.55 23.24
N PRO A 68 -1.91 11.32 24.33
CA PRO A 68 -3.18 11.32 25.04
C PRO A 68 -4.40 11.73 24.21
N VAL A 69 -4.21 12.62 23.22
CA VAL A 69 -5.29 13.13 22.37
C VAL A 69 -5.63 12.19 21.21
N GLY A 70 -4.71 11.30 20.82
CA GLY A 70 -4.97 10.30 19.80
C GLY A 70 -4.45 10.66 18.40
N TYR A 71 -3.27 11.28 18.29
CA TYR A 71 -2.62 11.50 16.99
C TYR A 71 -1.79 10.27 16.57
N GLY A 72 -1.91 9.87 15.30
CA GLY A 72 -1.24 8.69 14.73
C GLY A 72 0.20 8.93 14.30
N GLY A 73 0.60 10.18 14.04
CA GLY A 73 1.97 10.51 13.68
C GLY A 73 2.25 11.98 13.43
N VAL A 74 3.53 12.27 13.19
CA VAL A 74 4.10 13.60 12.95
C VAL A 74 4.86 13.62 11.62
N GLN A 75 4.72 14.71 10.87
CA GLN A 75 5.45 14.99 9.62
C GLN A 75 6.34 16.22 9.75
#